data_AF-A0A955TIF4-F1
#
_entry.id   AF-A0A955TIF4-F1
#
_cell.length_a   1.000
_cell.length_b   1.000
_cell.length_c   1.000
_cell.angle_alpha   90.00
_cell.angle_beta   90.00
_cell.angle_gamma   90.00
#
_symmetry.space_group_name_H-M   'P 1'
#
loop_
_entity.id
_entity.type
_entity.pdbx_description
1 polymer ?
#
loop_
_entity_poly.entity_id
_entity_poly.type
_entity_poly.pdbx_seq_one_letter_code
_entity_poly.pdbx_strand_id
1 'polypeptide(L)' 'MDNVFVERLWRSVKYEDVYLRAYETPAMLRAGLTQYFQFYNAECPHQTLNRQTPNAVYFADFKTKQVA' A
#
# COMPACT_ATOMS: atom_id res chain seq x y z
N MET A 1 17.32 5.52 -9.17
CA MET A 1 15.87 5.22 -9.23
C MET A 1 15.59 4.13 -8.22
N ASP A 2 14.64 4.45 -7.36
CA ASP A 2 14.75 4.25 -5.92
C ASP A 2 14.00 3.02 -5.43
N ASN A 3 14.70 1.89 -5.34
CA ASN A 3 14.15 0.65 -4.75
C ASN A 3 13.72 0.84 -3.29
N VAL A 4 14.20 1.89 -2.61
CA VAL A 4 13.89 2.17 -1.20
C VAL A 4 12.39 2.29 -0.92
N PHE A 5 11.58 2.80 -1.86
CA PHE A 5 10.13 2.91 -1.67
C PHE A 5 9.45 1.55 -1.74
N VAL A 6 9.83 0.74 -2.73
CA VAL A 6 9.32 -0.62 -2.92
C VAL A 6 9.75 -1.51 -1.76
N GLU A 7 11.01 -1.41 -1.32
CA GLU A 7 11.53 -2.13 -0.16
C GLU A 7 10.82 -1.74 1.14
N ARG A 8 10.58 -0.44 1.37
CA ARG A 8 9.84 0.03 2.55
C ARG A 8 8.41 -0.49 2.55
N LEU A 9 7.72 -0.47 1.41
CA LEU A 9 6.39 -1.04 1.25
C LEU A 9 6.40 -2.53 1.61
N TRP A 10 7.30 -3.31 0.99
CA TRP A 10 7.39 -4.74 1.24
C TRP A 10 7.84 -5.09 2.66
N ARG A 11 8.58 -4.21 3.34
CA ARG A 11 8.86 -4.38 4.76
C ARG A 11 7.58 -4.32 5.57
N SER A 12 6.74 -3.29 5.39
CA SER A 12 5.44 -3.21 6.08
C SER A 12 4.55 -4.41 5.78
N VAL A 13 4.35 -4.75 4.50
CA VAL A 13 3.51 -5.90 4.09
C VAL A 13 3.95 -7.20 4.77
N LYS A 14 5.27 -7.47 4.82
CA LYS A 14 5.78 -8.69 5.45
C LYS A 14 5.52 -8.75 6.94
N TYR A 15 5.84 -7.68 7.67
CA TYR A 15 5.75 -7.67 9.13
C TYR A 15 4.32 -7.51 9.65
N GLU A 16 3.47 -6.79 8.92
CA GLU A 16 2.11 -6.45 9.37
C GLU A 16 1.05 -7.45 8.88
N ASP A 17 1.33 -8.25 7.84
CA ASP A 17 0.37 -9.21 7.28
C ASP A 17 0.96 -10.60 7.11
N VAL A 18 1.95 -10.76 6.22
CA VAL A 18 2.42 -12.07 5.77
C VAL A 18 2.99 -12.93 6.91
N TYR A 19 3.83 -12.35 7.76
CA TYR A 19 4.44 -13.07 8.88
C TYR A 19 3.47 -13.34 10.03
N LEU A 20 2.42 -12.52 10.18
CA LEU A 20 1.41 -12.72 11.22
C LEU A 20 0.39 -13.79 10.86
N ARG A 21 0.04 -13.88 9.57
CA ARG A 21 -1.05 -14.74 9.09
C ARG A 21 -0.61 -16.09 8.56
N ALA A 22 0.68 -16.25 8.23
CA ALA A 22 1.27 -17.52 7.79
C ALA A 22 0.41 -18.28 6.77
N TYR A 23 -0.02 -17.59 5.70
CA TYR A 23 -0.94 -18.15 4.72
C TYR A 23 -0.47 -19.50 4.16
N GLU A 24 -1.36 -20.49 4.18
CA GLU A 24 -1.04 -21.87 3.77
C GLU A 24 -1.03 -22.06 2.26
N THR A 25 -1.76 -21.23 1.52
CA THR A 25 -1.88 -21.36 0.05
C THR A 25 -1.67 -20.02 -0.66
N PRO A 26 -1.19 -20.04 -1.92
CA PRO A 26 -1.08 -18.83 -2.73
C PRO A 26 -2.41 -18.11 -2.94
N ALA A 27 -3.53 -18.84 -2.96
CA ALA A 27 -4.86 -18.26 -3.09
C ALA A 27 -5.23 -17.41 -1.86
N MET A 28 -4.97 -17.95 -0.65
CA MET A 28 -5.17 -17.21 0.60
C MET A 28 -4.25 -16.00 0.69
N LEU A 29 -2.98 -16.15 0.32
CA LEU A 29 -2.03 -15.04 0.27
C LEU A 29 -2.52 -13.92 -0.64
N ARG A 30 -3.02 -14.24 -1.85
CA ARG A 30 -3.55 -13.22 -2.79
C ARG A 30 -4.77 -12.50 -2.21
N ALA A 31 -5.69 -13.21 -1.59
CA ALA A 31 -6.86 -12.60 -0.95
C ALA A 31 -6.45 -11.69 0.21
N GLY A 32 -5.53 -12.18 1.05
CA GLY A 32 -4.95 -11.45 2.16
C GLY A 32 -4.24 -10.15 1.75
N LEU A 33 -3.33 -10.24 0.77
CA LEU A 33 -2.65 -9.08 0.21
C LEU A 33 -3.64 -8.08 -0.40
N THR A 34 -4.68 -8.57 -1.08
CA THR A 34 -5.73 -7.70 -1.63
C THR A 34 -6.40 -6.88 -0.53
N GLN A 35 -6.79 -7.52 0.57
CA GLN A 35 -7.37 -6.84 1.72
C GLN A 35 -6.38 -5.87 2.38
N TYR A 36 -5.13 -6.29 2.57
CA TYR A 36 -4.08 -5.45 3.16
C TYR A 36 -3.84 -4.19 2.33
N PHE A 37 -3.70 -4.32 1.01
CA PHE A 37 -3.46 -3.16 0.14
C PHE A 37 -4.68 -2.24 0.03
N GLN A 38 -5.90 -2.77 0.10
CA GLN A 38 -7.11 -1.94 0.19
C GLN A 38 -7.06 -1.05 1.45
N PHE A 39 -6.78 -1.65 2.61
CA PHE A 39 -6.62 -0.93 3.87
C PHE A 39 -5.46 0.08 3.83
N TYR A 40 -4.27 -0.38 3.45
CA TYR A 40 -3.06 0.45 3.39
C TYR A 40 -3.25 1.69 2.52
N ASN A 41 -3.87 1.53 1.34
CA ASN A 41 -4.07 2.62 0.41
C ASN A 41 -5.20 3.58 0.82
N ALA A 42 -6.24 3.09 1.50
CA ALA A 42 -7.44 3.85 1.83
C ALA A 42 -7.40 4.51 3.21
N GLU A 43 -6.77 3.87 4.21
CA GLU A 43 -6.93 4.22 5.62
C GLU A 43 -5.63 4.63 6.32
N CYS A 44 -4.46 4.25 5.81
CA CYS A 44 -3.19 4.58 6.47
C CYS A 44 -2.63 5.94 6.01
N PRO A 45 -2.69 7.01 6.82
CA PRO A 45 -2.01 8.27 6.51
C PRO A 45 -0.50 8.13 6.67
N HIS A 46 0.27 8.62 5.70
CA HIS A 46 1.73 8.51 5.73
C HIS A 46 2.37 9.87 5.99
N GLN A 47 3.35 9.94 6.89
CA GLN A 47 4.03 11.21 7.21
C GLN A 47 4.72 11.82 5.99
N THR A 48 5.34 10.99 5.15
CA THR A 48 5.96 11.43 3.89
C THR A 48 4.96 11.92 2.85
N LEU A 49 3.67 11.63 3.04
CA LEU A 49 2.56 12.08 2.19
C LEU A 49 1.74 13.20 2.87
N ASN A 50 2.37 14.01 3.73
CA ASN A 50 1.69 15.06 4.50
C ASN A 50 0.48 14.53 5.31
N ARG A 51 0.62 13.32 5.87
CA ARG A 51 -0.44 12.60 6.60
C ARG A 51 -1.69 12.32 5.75
N GLN A 52 -1.56 12.25 4.43
CA GLN A 52 -2.59 11.76 3.52
C GLN A 52 -2.38 10.27 3.23
N THR A 53 -3.44 9.63 2.73
CA THR A 53 -3.39 8.22 2.32
C THR A 53 -2.85 8.10 0.89
N PRO A 54 -2.25 6.96 0.52
CA PRO A 54 -1.77 6.74 -0.85
C PRO A 54 -2.84 7.01 -1.92
N ASN A 55 -4.09 6.58 -1.69
CA ASN A 55 -5.19 6.85 -2.61
C ASN A 55 -5.45 8.36 -2.76
N ALA A 56 -5.49 9.11 -1.65
CA ALA A 56 -5.77 10.54 -1.70
C ALA A 56 -4.76 11.29 -2.58
N VAL A 57 -3.47 10.99 -2.42
CA VAL A 57 -2.40 11.61 -3.22
C VAL A 57 -2.46 11.15 -4.68
N TYR A 58 -2.60 9.85 -4.93
CA TYR A 58 -2.62 9.30 -6.29
C TYR A 58 -3.77 9.85 -7.13
N PHE A 59 -5.00 9.88 -6.57
CA PHE A 59 -6.16 10.38 -7.31
C PHE A 59 -6.18 11.91 -7.42
N ALA A 60 -5.58 12.65 -6.48
CA ALA A 60 -5.40 14.09 -6.61
C ALA A 60 -4.42 14.44 -7.74
N ASP A 61 -3.29 13.73 -7.82
CA ASP A 61 -2.31 13.88 -8.91
C ASP A 61 -2.93 13.47 -10.26
N PHE A 62 -3.67 12.37 -10.30
CA PHE A 62 -4.36 11.91 -11.51
C PHE A 62 -5.38 12.92 -12.03
N LYS A 63 -6.17 13.54 -11.12
CA LYS A 63 -7.06 14.64 -11.49
C LYS A 63 -6.27 15.81 -12.06
N THR A 64 -5.20 16.21 -11.40
CA THR A 64 -4.34 17.33 -11.84
C THR A 64 -3.77 17.10 -13.25
N LYS A 65 -3.37 15.86 -13.57
CA LYS A 65 -2.86 15.47 -14.88
C LYS A 65 -3.91 15.40 -15.99
N GLN A 66 -5.20 15.25 -15.66
CA GLN A 66 -6.28 15.27 -16.65
C GLN A 66 -6.76 16.67 -17.02
N VAL A 67 -6.58 17.67 -16.15
CA VAL A 67 -7.01 19.05 -16.39
C VAL A 67 -5.92 19.93 -17.02
N ALA A 68 -4.70 19.40 -17.15
CA ALA A 68 -3.52 20.08 -17.68
C ALA A 68 -3.25 19.69 -19.14
#